data_AF-A0A2W6FE01-F1
#
_entry.id   AF-A0A2W6FE01-F1
#
_cell.length_a   1.000
_cell.length_b   1.000
_cell.length_c   1.000
_cell.angle_alpha   90.00
_cell.angle_beta   90.00
_cell.angle_gamma   90.00
#
_symmetry.space_group_name_H-M   'P 1'
#
loop_
_entity.id
_entity.type
_entity.pdbx_description
1 polymer ?
#
loop_
_entity_poly.entity_id
_entity_poly.type
_entity_poly.pdbx_seq_one_letter_code
_entity_poly.pdbx_strand_id
1 'polypeptide(L)'
;MDSPDRDEDILEAIWLTLPRLGVAPWPDLAGLDQATAEVLSYVARHAWVRAGDTLGTDYAAPAFVIAERLAHQSPQTFVEAELSTWTAAIVWLLAEDDDLVGRGKWFTATKLADTLDEQFRTLRATSKRIRDALRS
;
A
#
# COMPACT_ATOMS: atom_id res chain seq x y z
N MET A 1 15.29 15.44 30.13
CA MET A 1 14.06 14.72 29.77
C MET A 1 14.23 14.46 28.28
N ASP A 2 14.86 13.32 27.97
CA ASP A 2 15.06 12.89 26.58
C ASP A 2 13.69 12.58 25.99
N SER A 3 13.39 13.17 24.83
CA SER A 3 12.24 12.78 24.01
C SER A 3 12.68 11.66 23.07
N PRO A 4 12.34 10.39 23.34
CA PRO A 4 12.65 9.28 22.44
C PRO A 4 11.85 9.32 21.12
N ASP A 5 10.81 10.16 21.03
CA ASP A 5 9.91 10.18 19.85
C ASP A 5 10.56 10.74 18.57
N ARG A 6 11.63 11.54 18.70
CA ARG A 6 12.20 12.26 17.54
C ARG A 6 12.98 11.37 16.58
N ASP A 7 13.57 10.29 17.09
CA ASP A 7 14.42 9.40 16.28
C ASP A 7 13.59 8.36 15.52
N GLU A 8 12.46 7.88 16.08
CA GLU A 8 11.51 7.02 15.37
C GLU A 8 10.83 7.76 14.22
N ASP A 9 10.37 9.00 14.44
CA ASP A 9 9.77 9.84 13.39
C ASP A 9 10.74 10.11 12.23
N ILE A 10 12.02 10.31 12.53
CA ILE A 10 13.07 10.52 11.52
C ILE A 10 13.35 9.24 10.75
N LEU A 11 13.45 8.10 11.44
CA LEU A 11 13.66 6.81 10.78
C LEU A 11 12.47 6.47 9.88
N GLU A 12 11.24 6.60 10.37
CA GLU A 12 10.03 6.37 9.59
C GLU A 12 9.95 7.31 8.37
N ALA A 13 10.29 8.59 8.54
CA ALA A 13 10.36 9.53 7.43
C ALA A 13 11.43 9.16 6.38
N ILE A 14 12.58 8.63 6.80
CA ILE A 14 13.63 8.14 5.89
C ILE A 14 13.18 6.86 5.17
N TRP A 15 12.55 5.92 5.88
CA TRP A 15 11.99 4.70 5.29
C TRP A 15 10.88 4.99 4.28
N LEU A 16 10.22 6.14 4.41
CA LEU A 16 9.18 6.59 3.49
C LEU A 16 9.68 7.55 2.40
N THR A 17 11.00 7.68 2.26
CA THR A 17 11.65 8.51 1.25
C THR A 17 12.57 7.66 0.38
N LEU A 18 12.18 7.42 -0.87
CA LEU A 18 13.12 6.88 -1.86
C LEU A 18 13.80 8.06 -2.58
N PRO A 19 15.13 8.01 -2.87
CA PRO A 19 15.87 9.13 -3.47
C PRO A 19 15.27 9.72 -4.74
N ARG A 20 14.47 8.94 -5.48
CA ARG A 20 13.80 9.37 -6.72
C ARG A 20 12.29 9.62 -6.55
N LEU A 21 11.70 9.11 -5.47
CA LEU A 21 10.25 9.20 -5.21
C LEU A 21 9.89 10.39 -4.33
N GLY A 22 10.83 10.85 -3.49
CA GLY A 22 10.56 11.87 -2.49
C GLY A 22 9.75 11.32 -1.31
N VAL A 23 9.15 12.22 -0.54
CA VAL A 23 8.40 11.90 0.69
C VAL A 23 6.96 11.51 0.33
N ALA A 24 6.46 10.43 0.91
CA ALA A 24 5.04 10.07 0.78
C ALA A 24 4.13 11.19 1.31
N PRO A 25 3.03 11.53 0.59
CA PRO A 25 2.08 12.53 1.06
C PRO A 25 1.37 12.09 2.35
N TRP A 26 0.75 13.05 3.04
CA TRP A 26 -0.11 12.75 4.18
C TRP A 26 -1.53 12.43 3.69
N PRO A 27 -2.17 11.34 4.18
CA PRO A 27 -3.51 10.96 3.72
C PRO A 27 -4.60 11.88 4.26
N ASP A 28 -5.70 11.98 3.52
CA ASP A 28 -6.91 12.66 3.99
C ASP A 28 -7.63 11.80 5.04
N LEU A 29 -7.57 12.25 6.29
CA LEU A 29 -8.18 11.61 7.44
C LEU A 29 -9.58 12.17 7.76
N ALA A 30 -10.07 13.16 7.01
CA ALA A 30 -11.30 13.86 7.33
C ALA A 30 -12.51 12.92 7.31
N GLY A 31 -13.27 12.88 8.41
CA GLY A 31 -14.49 12.07 8.51
C GLY A 31 -14.26 10.58 8.78
N LEU A 32 -13.01 10.14 8.95
CA LEU A 32 -12.69 8.77 9.38
C LEU A 32 -12.77 8.64 10.90
N ASP A 33 -13.13 7.45 11.38
CA ASP A 33 -12.94 7.11 12.80
C ASP A 33 -11.45 6.88 13.10
N GLN A 34 -11.12 6.83 14.40
CA GLN A 34 -9.73 6.71 14.84
C GLN A 34 -9.04 5.46 14.29
N ALA A 35 -9.72 4.31 14.32
CA ALA A 35 -9.15 3.04 13.85
C ALA A 35 -8.84 3.08 12.35
N THR A 36 -9.77 3.61 11.55
CA THR A 36 -9.57 3.74 10.10
C THR A 36 -8.48 4.76 9.78
N ALA A 37 -8.42 5.86 10.52
CA ALA A 37 -7.39 6.89 10.34
C ALA A 37 -5.98 6.37 10.66
N GLU A 38 -5.83 5.57 11.73
CA GLU A 38 -4.56 4.92 12.10
C GLU A 38 -4.11 3.94 11.00
N VAL A 39 -5.01 3.07 10.55
CA VAL A 39 -4.72 2.12 9.46
C VAL A 39 -4.36 2.86 8.16
N LEU A 40 -5.09 3.92 7.81
CA LEU A 40 -4.82 4.70 6.59
C LEU A 40 -3.46 5.40 6.63
N SER A 41 -3.12 5.98 7.78
CA SER A 41 -1.83 6.67 7.98
C SER A 41 -0.65 5.74 7.72
N TYR A 42 -0.78 4.47 8.07
CA TYR A 42 0.22 3.44 7.77
C TYR A 42 0.12 2.97 6.30
N VAL A 43 -1.01 2.38 5.91
CA VAL A 43 -1.12 1.65 4.63
C VAL A 43 -0.88 2.57 3.43
N ALA A 44 -1.36 3.82 3.44
CA ALA A 44 -1.19 4.72 2.30
C ALA A 44 0.28 5.04 2.03
N ARG A 45 1.04 5.37 3.09
CA ARG A 45 2.46 5.73 2.97
C ARG A 45 3.33 4.52 2.65
N HIS A 46 3.04 3.37 3.26
CA HIS A 46 3.75 2.13 2.94
C HIS A 46 3.45 1.64 1.52
N ALA A 47 2.21 1.79 1.04
CA ALA A 47 1.83 1.43 -0.34
C ALA A 47 2.52 2.35 -1.37
N TRP A 48 2.59 3.65 -1.10
CA TRP A 48 3.33 4.63 -1.91
C TRP A 48 4.79 4.18 -2.13
N VAL A 49 5.49 3.89 -1.04
CA VAL A 49 6.91 3.52 -1.09
C VAL A 49 7.09 2.16 -1.75
N ARG A 50 6.31 1.17 -1.33
CA ARG A 50 6.45 -0.20 -1.81
C ARG A 50 6.12 -0.31 -3.30
N ALA A 51 5.11 0.41 -3.78
CA ALA A 51 4.80 0.48 -5.22
C ALA A 51 5.93 1.18 -5.99
N GLY A 52 6.42 2.31 -5.48
CA GLY A 52 7.52 3.05 -6.09
C GLY A 52 8.81 2.25 -6.23
N ASP A 53 9.17 1.46 -5.21
CA ASP A 53 10.35 0.59 -5.22
C ASP A 53 10.16 -0.66 -6.10
N THR A 54 8.97 -1.25 -6.06
CA THR A 54 8.71 -2.55 -6.72
C THR A 54 8.37 -2.39 -8.19
N LEU A 55 7.44 -1.49 -8.53
CA LEU A 55 6.88 -1.33 -9.88
C LEU A 55 7.47 -0.12 -10.62
N GLY A 56 8.08 0.81 -9.89
CA GLY A 56 8.60 2.07 -10.42
C GLY A 56 7.83 3.28 -9.87
N THR A 57 8.44 4.45 -9.97
CA THR A 57 7.96 5.68 -9.31
C THR A 57 6.57 6.10 -9.72
N ASP A 58 6.14 5.77 -10.94
CA ASP A 58 4.82 6.13 -11.48
C ASP A 58 3.67 5.40 -10.76
N TYR A 59 3.97 4.34 -10.01
CA TYR A 59 2.99 3.53 -9.29
C TYR A 59 2.76 3.95 -7.84
N ALA A 60 3.58 4.85 -7.29
CA ALA A 60 3.46 5.29 -5.91
C ALA A 60 2.16 6.07 -5.64
N ALA A 61 1.85 7.06 -6.49
CA ALA A 61 0.64 7.85 -6.36
C ALA A 61 -0.64 7.02 -6.56
N PRO A 62 -0.76 6.16 -7.59
CA PRO A 62 -1.87 5.23 -7.70
C PRO A 62 -2.08 4.35 -6.46
N ALA A 63 -0.99 3.83 -5.88
CA ALA A 63 -1.07 2.97 -4.69
C ALA A 63 -1.64 3.71 -3.48
N PHE A 64 -1.17 4.93 -3.26
CA PHE A 64 -1.68 5.81 -2.21
C PHE A 64 -3.16 6.13 -2.39
N VAL A 65 -3.58 6.50 -3.60
CA VAL A 65 -4.99 6.81 -3.91
C VAL A 65 -5.90 5.61 -3.68
N ILE A 66 -5.44 4.38 -3.98
CA ILE A 66 -6.21 3.17 -3.69
C ILE A 66 -6.45 3.02 -2.19
N ALA A 67 -5.43 3.24 -1.36
CA ALA A 67 -5.55 3.17 0.10
C ALA A 67 -6.55 4.21 0.64
N GLU A 68 -6.45 5.46 0.19
CA GLU A 68 -7.39 6.53 0.58
C GLU A 68 -8.82 6.19 0.19
N ARG A 69 -9.03 5.82 -1.08
CA ARG A 69 -10.37 5.46 -1.56
C ARG A 69 -10.96 4.31 -0.76
N LEU A 70 -10.16 3.31 -0.42
CA LEU A 70 -10.63 2.16 0.34
C LEU A 70 -11.04 2.54 1.76
N ALA A 71 -10.26 3.37 2.45
CA ALA A 71 -10.60 3.87 3.78
C ALA A 71 -11.91 4.66 3.79
N HIS A 72 -12.16 5.47 2.76
CA HIS A 72 -13.37 6.30 2.67
C HIS A 72 -14.60 5.54 2.14
N GLN A 73 -14.43 4.61 1.21
CA GLN A 73 -15.53 3.89 0.55
C GLN A 73 -15.91 2.60 1.31
N SER A 74 -14.98 2.00 2.04
CA SER A 74 -15.19 0.71 2.71
C SER A 74 -14.35 0.57 4.00
N PRO A 75 -14.52 1.47 4.99
CA PRO A 75 -13.71 1.52 6.21
C PRO A 75 -13.72 0.20 6.99
N GLN A 76 -14.90 -0.45 7.11
CA GLN A 76 -15.01 -1.73 7.81
C GLN A 76 -14.14 -2.84 7.18
N THR A 77 -13.99 -2.85 5.85
CA THR A 77 -13.13 -3.84 5.19
C THR A 77 -11.66 -3.52 5.43
N PHE A 78 -11.32 -2.24 5.47
CA PHE A 78 -9.95 -1.78 5.57
C PHE A 78 -9.30 -2.13 6.91
N VAL A 79 -10.03 -1.96 8.02
CA VAL A 79 -9.50 -2.19 9.39
C VAL A 79 -9.35 -3.66 9.79
N GLU A 80 -9.94 -4.59 9.05
CA GLU A 80 -9.98 -6.01 9.44
C GLU A 80 -8.74 -6.82 9.04
N ALA A 81 -7.88 -6.32 8.14
CA ALA A 81 -6.77 -7.09 7.59
C ALA A 81 -5.40 -6.56 8.02
N GLU A 82 -4.41 -7.45 7.95
CA GLU A 82 -3.03 -7.13 8.32
C GLU A 82 -2.46 -6.02 7.42
N LEU A 83 -1.83 -5.03 8.05
CA LEU A 83 -1.37 -3.80 7.37
C LEU A 83 -0.36 -4.09 6.24
N SER A 84 0.54 -5.05 6.49
CA SER A 84 1.53 -5.56 5.55
C SER A 84 0.87 -6.17 4.30
N THR A 85 -0.15 -7.01 4.52
CA THR A 85 -0.92 -7.68 3.47
C THR A 85 -1.73 -6.68 2.65
N TRP A 86 -2.36 -5.66 3.26
CA TRP A 86 -3.04 -4.59 2.51
C TRP A 86 -2.08 -3.85 1.59
N THR A 87 -0.95 -3.42 2.14
CA THR A 87 0.10 -2.73 1.39
C THR A 87 0.53 -3.56 0.18
N ALA A 88 0.88 -4.83 0.40
CA ALA A 88 1.32 -5.72 -0.67
C ALA A 88 0.21 -6.00 -1.70
N ALA A 89 -1.04 -6.18 -1.26
CA ALA A 89 -2.17 -6.43 -2.13
C ALA A 89 -2.54 -5.22 -3.01
N ILE A 90 -2.33 -3.99 -2.55
CA ILE A 90 -2.48 -2.78 -3.36
C ILE A 90 -1.44 -2.75 -4.48
N VAL A 91 -0.17 -3.05 -4.17
CA VAL A 91 0.90 -3.13 -5.19
C VAL A 91 0.60 -4.26 -6.20
N TRP A 92 0.17 -5.41 -5.70
CA TRP A 92 -0.25 -6.53 -6.55
C TRP A 92 -1.40 -6.15 -7.49
N LEU A 93 -2.43 -5.47 -6.97
CA LEU A 93 -3.59 -5.01 -7.73
C LEU A 93 -3.16 -4.11 -8.91
N LEU A 94 -2.29 -3.14 -8.65
CA LEU A 94 -1.75 -2.27 -9.70
C LEU A 94 -1.00 -3.05 -10.77
N ALA A 95 -0.16 -3.99 -10.36
CA ALA A 95 0.60 -4.82 -11.30
C ALA A 95 -0.30 -5.72 -12.16
N GLU A 96 -1.42 -6.20 -11.61
CA GLU A 96 -2.44 -6.93 -12.37
C GLU A 96 -3.17 -6.01 -13.36
N ASP A 97 -3.64 -4.85 -12.90
CA ASP A 97 -4.47 -3.94 -13.69
C ASP A 97 -3.69 -3.34 -14.89
N ASP A 98 -2.37 -3.16 -14.75
CA ASP A 98 -1.46 -2.69 -15.81
C ASP A 98 -0.80 -3.82 -16.63
N ASP A 99 -1.24 -5.09 -16.45
CA ASP A 99 -0.75 -6.25 -17.20
C ASP A 99 0.79 -6.46 -17.10
N LEU A 100 1.34 -6.18 -15.91
CA LEU A 100 2.76 -6.35 -15.58
C LEU A 100 3.10 -7.78 -15.13
N VAL A 101 2.09 -8.60 -14.82
CA VAL A 101 2.24 -9.95 -14.24
C VAL A 101 1.82 -11.02 -15.24
N GLY A 102 2.73 -11.94 -15.58
CA GLY A 102 2.44 -13.04 -16.51
C GLY A 102 3.67 -13.67 -17.13
N ARG A 103 3.48 -14.69 -17.97
CA ARG A 103 4.59 -15.32 -18.70
C ARG A 103 5.11 -14.36 -19.78
N GLY A 104 6.38 -13.97 -19.69
CA GLY A 104 7.00 -13.00 -20.62
C GLY A 104 6.69 -11.54 -20.30
N LYS A 105 6.08 -11.27 -19.14
CA LYS A 105 5.85 -9.91 -18.62
C LYS A 105 6.99 -9.49 -17.70
N TRP A 106 6.91 -8.26 -17.18
CA TRP A 106 7.91 -7.71 -16.25
C TRP A 106 8.09 -8.60 -15.02
N PHE A 107 6.99 -9.12 -14.48
CA PHE A 107 6.99 -10.07 -13.38
C PHE A 107 6.31 -11.38 -13.76
N THR A 108 6.82 -12.49 -13.22
CA THR A 108 5.99 -13.68 -13.01
C THR A 108 5.20 -13.52 -11.72
N ALA A 109 4.06 -14.19 -11.61
CA ALA A 109 3.22 -14.13 -10.40
C ALA A 109 4.00 -14.51 -9.12
N THR A 110 4.80 -15.57 -9.18
CA THR A 110 5.63 -16.01 -8.04
C THR A 110 6.70 -14.98 -7.71
N LYS A 111 7.41 -14.44 -8.72
CA LYS A 111 8.48 -13.46 -8.48
C LYS A 111 7.95 -12.19 -7.81
N LEU A 112 6.79 -11.70 -8.25
CA LEU A 112 6.17 -10.53 -7.61
C LEU A 112 5.73 -10.85 -6.19
N ALA A 113 5.10 -12.01 -5.96
CA ALA A 113 4.69 -12.43 -4.62
C ALA A 113 5.89 -12.53 -3.66
N ASP A 114 7.00 -13.13 -4.11
CA ASP A 114 8.25 -13.21 -3.35
C ASP A 114 8.84 -11.81 -3.07
N THR A 115 8.79 -10.89 -4.04
CA THR A 115 9.24 -9.49 -3.85
C THR A 115 8.37 -8.74 -2.84
N LEU A 116 7.09 -9.08 -2.80
CA LEU A 116 6.12 -8.53 -1.85
C LEU A 116 6.13 -9.25 -0.50
N ASP A 117 7.02 -10.23 -0.30
CA ASP A 117 7.13 -11.03 0.93
C ASP A 117 5.78 -11.59 1.40
N GLU A 118 4.96 -12.06 0.45
CA GLU A 118 3.60 -12.49 0.73
C GLU A 118 3.20 -13.65 -0.18
N GLN A 119 2.26 -14.48 0.27
CA GLN A 119 1.82 -15.63 -0.52
C GLN A 119 0.95 -15.17 -1.71
N PHE A 120 1.24 -15.69 -2.90
CA PHE A 120 0.44 -15.44 -4.12
C PHE A 120 -1.07 -15.62 -3.90
N ARG A 121 -1.48 -16.66 -3.16
CA ARG A 121 -2.90 -16.92 -2.88
C ARG A 121 -3.52 -15.83 -2.00
N THR A 122 -2.80 -15.37 -0.99
CA THR A 122 -3.20 -14.25 -0.13
C THR A 122 -3.34 -12.97 -0.96
N LEU A 123 -2.30 -12.61 -1.73
CA LEU A 123 -2.32 -11.43 -2.59
C LEU A 123 -3.49 -11.43 -3.57
N ARG A 124 -3.75 -12.57 -4.23
CA ARG A 124 -4.87 -12.69 -5.16
C ARG A 124 -6.24 -12.57 -4.48
N ALA A 125 -6.40 -13.15 -3.29
CA ALA A 125 -7.65 -13.06 -2.53
C ALA A 125 -7.89 -11.62 -2.03
N THR A 126 -6.85 -11.00 -1.45
CA THR A 126 -6.93 -9.65 -0.91
C THR A 126 -7.10 -8.61 -2.01
N SER A 127 -6.31 -8.65 -3.10
CA SER A 127 -6.47 -7.75 -4.27
C SER A 127 -7.88 -7.80 -4.87
N LYS A 128 -8.47 -8.99 -4.94
CA LYS A 128 -9.88 -9.15 -5.31
C LYS A 128 -10.81 -8.44 -4.32
N ARG A 129 -10.62 -8.63 -3.01
CA ARG A 129 -11.41 -7.94 -1.97
C ARG A 129 -11.32 -6.42 -2.10
N ILE A 130 -10.13 -5.87 -2.39
CA ILE A 130 -9.92 -4.43 -2.65
C ILE A 130 -10.76 -4.01 -3.86
N ARG A 131 -10.62 -4.74 -4.97
CA ARG A 131 -11.30 -4.43 -6.24
C ARG A 131 -12.82 -4.47 -6.09
N ASP A 132 -13.34 -5.43 -5.32
CA ASP A 132 -14.76 -5.56 -5.05
C ASP A 132 -15.27 -4.39 -4.17
N ALA A 133 -14.53 -4.01 -3.13
CA ALA A 133 -14.85 -2.88 -2.25
C ALA A 133 -14.84 -1.51 -2.95
N LEU A 134 -13.98 -1.33 -3.98
CA LEU A 134 -13.91 -0.08 -4.75
C LEU A 134 -14.95 0.02 -5.87
N ARG A 135 -15.72 -1.03 -6.11
CA ARG A 135 -16.77 -1.10 -7.15
C ARG A 135 -18.19 -1.04 -6.59
N SER A 136 -18.36 -1.29 -5.29
CA SER A 136 -19.62 -1.16 -4.56
C SER A 136 -19.96 0.28 -4.26
#